data_AF-A0A968HTE5-F1
#
_entry.id   AF-A0A968HTE5-F1
#
_cell.length_a   1.000
_cell.length_b   1.000
_cell.length_c   1.000
_cell.angle_alpha   90.00
_cell.angle_beta   90.00
_cell.angle_gamma   90.00
#
_symmetry.space_group_name_H-M   'P 1'
#
loop_
_entity.id
_entity.type
_entity.pdbx_description
1 polymer ?
#
loop_
_entity_poly.entity_id
_entity_poly.type
_entity_poly.pdbx_seq_one_letter_code
_entity_poly.pdbx_strand_id
1 'polypeptide(L)'
;MPARPAFATAQLVVTEIFANPRGNEIPGEFIEIYNPNPTPVNLKGLEVLLVNGAGNAVYTTIDLSPGGTLDPMGYLVIGPPNLAV
;
A
#
# COMPACT_ATOMS: atom_id res chain seq x y z
N MET A 1 18.19 -0.11 -28.89
CA MET A 1 17.25 0.61 -28.01
C MET A 1 18.07 1.29 -26.92
N PRO A 2 17.98 2.60 -26.69
CA PRO A 2 18.62 3.21 -25.53
C PRO A 2 17.92 2.70 -24.25
N ALA A 3 18.70 2.36 -23.23
CA ALA A 3 18.16 1.91 -21.95
C ALA A 3 17.33 3.03 -21.32
N ARG A 4 16.11 2.69 -20.86
CA ARG A 4 15.26 3.60 -20.08
C ARG A 4 16.01 3.99 -18.80
N PRO A 5 16.05 5.27 -18.40
CA PRO A 5 16.62 5.65 -17.12
C PRO A 5 15.92 4.84 -16.02
N ALA A 6 16.65 3.95 -15.37
CA ALA A 6 16.16 3.25 -14.20
C ALA A 6 16.31 4.21 -13.02
N PHE A 7 15.25 4.95 -12.72
CA PHE A 7 15.00 5.20 -11.31
C PHE A 7 14.84 3.79 -10.72
N ALA A 8 15.78 3.35 -9.89
CA ALA A 8 15.53 2.23 -9.01
C ALA A 8 14.48 2.71 -7.98
N THR A 9 13.25 2.90 -8.44
CA THR A 9 12.11 3.10 -7.57
C THR A 9 12.08 1.84 -6.73
N ALA A 10 12.40 1.95 -5.45
CA ALA A 10 12.32 0.82 -4.56
C ALA A 10 10.94 0.20 -4.73
N GLN A 11 10.90 -1.01 -5.28
CA GLN A 11 9.67 -1.59 -5.74
C GLN A 11 8.88 -2.00 -4.50
N LEU A 12 7.68 -1.44 -4.33
CA LEU A 12 6.72 -1.95 -3.37
C LEU A 12 5.68 -2.77 -4.13
N VAL A 13 5.21 -3.85 -3.50
CA VAL A 13 4.25 -4.77 -4.10
C VAL A 13 3.01 -4.79 -3.24
N VAL A 14 1.84 -4.54 -3.82
CA VAL A 14 0.58 -4.84 -3.14
C VAL A 14 0.37 -6.35 -3.22
N THR A 15 0.42 -7.03 -2.08
CA THR A 15 0.29 -8.49 -1.98
C THR A 15 -1.16 -8.92 -1.81
N GLU A 16 -1.93 -8.17 -1.03
CA GLU A 16 -3.33 -8.47 -0.75
C GLU A 16 -4.20 -7.21 -0.73
N ILE A 17 -5.44 -7.38 -1.22
CA ILE A 17 -6.52 -6.42 -1.06
C ILE A 17 -7.72 -7.21 -0.58
N PHE A 18 -8.14 -6.97 0.65
CA PHE A 18 -9.34 -7.58 1.21
C PHE A 18 -10.43 -6.51 1.33
N ALA A 19 -11.19 -6.35 0.25
CA ALA A 19 -12.27 -5.38 0.14
C ALA A 19 -13.63 -6.08 0.25
N ASN A 20 -14.61 -5.41 0.86
CA ASN A 20 -15.99 -5.86 1.00
C ASN A 20 -16.14 -7.26 1.67
N PRO A 21 -15.65 -7.44 2.90
CA PRO A 21 -15.82 -8.67 3.66
C PRO A 21 -17.31 -8.96 3.92
N ARG A 22 -17.71 -10.23 3.85
CA ARG A 22 -19.07 -10.65 4.24
C ARG A 22 -19.30 -10.42 5.73
N GLY A 23 -20.27 -9.59 6.11
CA GLY A 23 -20.62 -9.28 7.52
C GLY A 23 -20.79 -7.77 7.73
N ASN A 24 -20.69 -7.27 8.98
CA ASN A 24 -20.57 -5.82 9.22
C ASN A 24 -19.30 -5.33 8.49
N GLU A 25 -19.47 -4.50 7.47
CA GLU A 25 -18.51 -4.30 6.36
C GLU A 25 -17.17 -3.62 6.70
N ILE A 26 -16.87 -3.32 7.98
CA ILE A 26 -15.79 -2.40 8.36
C ILE A 26 -14.60 -3.03 9.12
N PRO A 27 -14.74 -3.97 10.09
CA PRO A 27 -13.61 -4.39 10.92
C PRO A 27 -12.55 -5.24 10.19
N GLY A 28 -12.81 -5.60 8.93
CA GLY A 28 -11.99 -6.57 8.19
C GLY A 28 -11.22 -6.00 7.02
N GLU A 29 -11.55 -4.81 6.50
CA GLU A 29 -10.94 -4.34 5.24
C GLU A 29 -9.47 -3.95 5.41
N PHE A 30 -8.61 -4.42 4.51
CA PHE A 30 -7.20 -4.04 4.52
C PHE A 30 -6.53 -4.11 3.14
N ILE A 31 -5.39 -3.44 3.05
CA ILE A 31 -4.42 -3.51 1.95
C ILE A 31 -3.08 -3.91 2.56
N GLU A 32 -2.42 -4.92 1.99
CA GLU A 32 -1.08 -5.33 2.38
C GLU A 32 -0.05 -4.90 1.32
N ILE A 33 1.05 -4.30 1.78
CA ILE A 33 2.16 -3.86 0.95
C ILE A 33 3.45 -4.54 1.43
N TYR A 34 4.15 -5.18 0.51
CA TYR A 34 5.41 -5.86 0.73
C TYR A 34 6.59 -5.10 0.13
N ASN A 35 7.71 -5.09 0.84
CA ASN A 35 9.01 -4.66 0.35
C ASN A 35 9.87 -5.86 -0.13
N PRO A 36 9.87 -6.21 -1.42
CA PRO A 36 10.76 -7.24 -2.00
C PRO A 36 12.23 -6.81 -2.12
N ASN A 37 12.60 -5.59 -1.73
CA ASN A 37 13.98 -5.13 -1.88
C ASN A 37 14.85 -5.65 -0.74
N PRO A 38 16.16 -5.87 -0.98
CA PRO A 38 17.13 -6.19 0.07
C PRO A 38 17.47 -4.99 0.97
N THR A 39 16.85 -3.83 0.73
CA THR A 39 17.09 -2.58 1.45
C THR A 39 15.77 -2.00 1.98
N PRO A 40 15.80 -1.25 3.11
CA PRO A 40 14.62 -0.56 3.60
C PRO A 40 14.09 0.49 2.60
N VAL A 41 12.78 0.73 2.61
CA VAL A 41 12.11 1.74 1.76
C VAL A 41 11.48 2.82 2.61
N ASN A 42 11.86 4.08 2.36
CA ASN A 42 11.24 5.22 3.03
C ASN A 42 9.83 5.47 2.45
N LEU A 43 8.82 5.50 3.31
CA LEU A 43 7.42 5.69 2.95
C LEU A 43 7.00 7.16 2.86
N LYS A 44 7.88 8.09 3.26
CA LYS A 44 7.59 9.54 3.22
C LYS A 44 7.32 10.00 1.79
N GLY A 45 6.17 10.62 1.57
CA GLY A 45 5.73 11.11 0.27
C GLY A 45 5.14 10.04 -0.64
N LEU A 46 4.96 8.82 -0.14
CA LEU A 46 4.18 7.78 -0.79
C LEU A 46 2.75 7.79 -0.25
N GLU A 47 1.80 7.55 -1.14
CA GLU A 47 0.38 7.51 -0.83
C GLU A 47 -0.29 6.31 -1.50
N VAL A 48 -1.33 5.78 -0.87
CA VAL A 48 -2.27 4.87 -1.52
C VAL A 48 -3.51 5.65 -1.92
N LEU A 49 -3.80 5.67 -3.23
CA LEU A 49 -4.99 6.30 -3.79
C LEU A 49 -6.02 5.21 -4.09
N LEU A 50 -7.19 5.33 -3.45
CA LEU A 50 -8.33 4.48 -3.74
C LEU A 50 -9.18 5.18 -4.79
N VAL A 51 -9.29 4.55 -5.96
CA VAL A 51 -9.91 5.10 -7.16
C VAL A 51 -11.18 4.34 -7.49
N ASN A 52 -12.28 5.05 -7.73
CA ASN A 52 -13.53 4.45 -8.14
C ASN A 52 -13.43 4.02 -9.62
N GLY A 53 -13.51 2.71 -9.88
CA GLY A 53 -13.38 2.15 -11.23
C GLY A 53 -14.49 2.56 -12.22
N ALA A 54 -15.62 3.11 -11.77
CA ALA A 54 -16.70 3.57 -12.66
C ALA A 54 -16.45 4.98 -13.22
N GLY A 55 -15.72 5.83 -12.50
CA GLY A 55 -15.53 7.24 -12.86
C GLY A 55 -14.09 7.76 -12.76
N ASN A 56 -13.13 6.92 -12.37
CA ASN A 56 -11.73 7.23 -12.09
C ASN A 56 -11.51 8.35 -11.06
N ALA A 57 -12.52 8.67 -10.26
CA ALA A 57 -12.40 9.62 -9.17
C ALA A 57 -11.67 8.97 -7.99
N VAL A 58 -10.66 9.66 -7.45
CA VAL A 58 -10.06 9.31 -6.15
C VAL A 58 -11.10 9.59 -5.08
N TYR A 59 -11.43 8.60 -4.25
CA TYR A 59 -12.37 8.76 -3.14
C TYR A 59 -11.69 8.70 -1.77
N THR A 60 -10.46 8.20 -1.70
CA THR A 60 -9.65 8.21 -0.47
C THR A 60 -8.17 8.25 -0.84
N THR A 61 -7.40 9.04 -0.10
CA THR A 61 -5.93 9.08 -0.15
C THR A 61 -5.39 8.76 1.23
N ILE A 62 -4.46 7.82 1.30
CA ILE A 62 -3.84 7.37 2.54
C ILE A 62 -2.36 7.73 2.50
N ASP A 63 -1.92 8.61 3.40
CA ASP A 63 -0.50 8.94 3.58
C ASP A 63 0.22 7.79 4.29
N LEU A 64 1.30 7.30 3.68
CA LEU A 64 2.12 6.23 4.25
C LEU A 64 3.26 6.75 5.14
N SER A 65 3.45 8.07 5.23
CA SER A 65 4.49 8.67 6.07
C SER A 65 4.48 8.24 7.54
N PRO A 66 3.32 7.95 8.19
CA PRO A 66 3.31 7.44 9.56
C PRO A 66 3.96 6.07 9.72
N GLY A 67 4.05 5.27 8.64
CA GLY A 67 4.76 3.98 8.63
C GLY A 67 6.29 4.11 8.60
N GLY A 68 6.82 5.31 8.39
CA GLY A 68 8.26 5.59 8.43
C GLY A 68 9.04 4.86 7.34
N THR A 69 9.76 3.80 7.71
CA THR A 69 10.54 2.98 6.78
C THR A 69 10.04 1.55 6.82
N LEU A 70 9.80 0.97 5.65
CA LEU A 70 9.47 -0.44 5.52
C LEU A 70 10.76 -1.26 5.33
N ASP A 71 11.06 -2.13 6.29
CA ASP A 71 12.27 -2.95 6.31
C ASP A 71 12.38 -3.91 5.11
N PRO A 72 13.60 -4.41 4.79
CA PRO A 72 13.79 -5.43 3.77
C PRO A 72 12.92 -6.65 4.04
N MET A 73 12.24 -7.15 3.02
CA MET A 73 11.29 -8.27 3.15
C MET A 73 10.14 -7.99 4.13
N GLY A 74 9.91 -6.74 4.53
CA GLY A 74 8.89 -6.32 5.48
C GLY A 74 7.51 -6.12 4.83
N TYR A 75 6.47 -6.15 5.67
CA TYR A 75 5.08 -5.93 5.29
C TYR A 75 4.48 -4.74 6.04
N LEU A 76 3.65 -3.97 5.34
CA LEU A 76 2.82 -2.91 5.89
C LEU A 76 1.36 -3.28 5.64
N VAL A 77 0.57 -3.32 6.71
CA VAL A 77 -0.88 -3.52 6.63
C VAL A 77 -1.57 -2.19 6.89
N ILE A 78 -2.42 -1.78 5.94
CA ILE A 78 -3.24 -0.58 6.02
C ILE A 78 -4.68 -1.04 6.25
N GLY A 79 -5.29 -0.62 7.35
CA GLY A 79 -6.67 -0.96 7.67
C GLY A 79 -7.22 -0.11 8.82
N PRO A 80 -8.44 -0.42 9.30
CA PRO A 80 -9.08 0.31 10.37
C PRO A 80 -8.31 0.17 11.70
N PRO A 81 -8.48 1.11 12.65
CA PRO A 81 -7.76 1.09 13.93
C PRO A 81 -7.97 -0.18 14.78
N ASN A 82 -9.06 -0.89 14.55
CA ASN A 82 -9.42 -2.12 15.27
C ASN A 82 -9.22 -3.38 14.41
N LEU A 83 -8.42 -3.30 13.34
CA LEU A 83 -8.08 -4.46 12.54
C LEU A 83 -7.31 -5.46 13.41
N ALA A 84 -7.85 -6.66 13.57
CA ALA A 84 -7.13 -7.77 14.16
C ALA A 84 -6.28 -8.41 13.04
N VAL A 85 -4.97 -8.14 13.06
CA VAL A 85 -3.97 -8.70 12.15
C VAL A 85 -3.19 -9.79 12.87
#